data_AF-A0A3C2B4I6-F1
#
_entry.id   AF-A0A3C2B4I6-F1
#
_cell.length_a   1.000
_cell.length_b   1.000
_cell.length_c   1.000
_cell.angle_alpha   90.00
_cell.angle_beta   90.00
_cell.angle_gamma   90.00
#
_symmetry.space_group_name_H-M   'P 1'
#
loop_
_entity.id
_entity.type
_entity.pdbx_description
1 polymer ?
#
loop_
_entity_poly.entity_id
_entity_poly.type
_entity_poly.pdbx_seq_one_letter_code
_entity_poly.pdbx_strand_id
1 'polypeptide(L)'
;MGEVVGLAGPGEVGAEPPDVGLDRAYERFQGLTVPRLGVGREAVQVQHRAILSSGAGTPCITDVTCCVVDCEQTRVVLSAQLDQEASPIEAGAANAHLGRCPACRDWWADIGRLNRVLRVRVAEPVPDIATPVLARVHPPRTGRGQWVRIALAIVAASELVLAAPGLVLGDGAAAVHDARHLGSFGVAVSIGLLYVAWRPARAFGILPIVTALALTMLVSATVDVAHGRVTSFGEAHHVLEFSGLVLVWMLAGRPAPRRLKPIVDPSHPAHRLRHT
;
A
#
# COMPACT_ATOMS: atom_id res chain seq x y z
N MET A 1 25.36 -63.76 -16.49
CA MET A 1 25.12 -62.68 -17.47
C MET A 1 24.05 -61.78 -16.89
N GLY A 2 24.41 -60.55 -16.56
CA GLY A 2 23.55 -59.59 -15.86
C GLY A 2 24.40 -58.40 -15.46
N GLU A 3 24.50 -57.47 -16.41
CA GLU A 3 25.32 -56.27 -16.41
C GLU A 3 24.81 -55.26 -15.37
N VAL A 4 25.72 -54.75 -14.54
CA VAL A 4 25.47 -53.65 -13.61
C VAL A 4 26.11 -52.41 -14.22
N VAL A 5 25.28 -51.48 -14.73
CA VAL A 5 25.73 -50.15 -15.17
C VAL A 5 25.14 -49.13 -14.20
N GLY A 6 26.01 -48.34 -13.57
CA GLY A 6 25.61 -47.12 -12.86
C GLY A 6 26.46 -46.78 -11.64
N LEU A 7 27.71 -46.39 -11.87
CA LEU A 7 28.47 -45.57 -10.91
C LEU A 7 28.40 -44.10 -11.37
N ALA A 8 27.82 -43.23 -10.55
CA ALA A 8 28.14 -41.80 -10.52
C ALA A 8 27.79 -41.24 -9.13
N GLY A 9 28.79 -40.65 -8.46
CA GLY A 9 28.71 -40.17 -7.08
C GLY A 9 27.98 -38.83 -6.92
N PRO A 10 27.76 -38.38 -5.66
CA PRO A 10 27.08 -37.14 -5.35
C PRO A 10 28.06 -35.97 -5.52
N GLY A 11 27.84 -35.15 -6.54
CA GLY A 11 28.62 -33.94 -6.79
C GLY A 11 27.76 -32.88 -7.45
N GLU A 12 27.53 -31.79 -6.69
CA GLU A 12 27.27 -30.44 -7.18
C GLU A 12 26.03 -30.23 -8.08
N VAL A 13 24.87 -30.11 -7.44
CA VAL A 13 23.73 -29.40 -8.03
C VAL A 13 23.99 -27.90 -7.81
N GLY A 14 24.39 -27.20 -8.86
CA GLY A 14 24.50 -25.74 -8.87
C GLY A 14 23.14 -25.12 -8.54
N ALA A 15 23.10 -24.33 -7.47
CA ALA A 15 21.96 -23.48 -7.16
C ALA A 15 21.97 -22.28 -8.12
N GLU A 16 21.35 -22.44 -9.29
CA GLU A 16 21.02 -21.33 -10.18
C GLU A 16 19.66 -20.74 -9.74
N PRO A 17 19.59 -19.52 -9.20
CA PRO A 17 18.32 -18.85 -8.92
C PRO A 17 17.70 -18.32 -10.23
N PRO A 18 16.37 -18.32 -10.41
CA PRO A 18 15.75 -17.64 -11.53
C PRO A 18 15.72 -16.13 -11.26
N ASP A 19 16.66 -15.40 -11.84
CA ASP A 19 16.69 -13.95 -11.96
C ASP A 19 15.50 -13.47 -12.81
N VAL A 20 14.39 -13.18 -12.12
CA VAL A 20 13.31 -12.35 -12.65
C VAL A 20 13.80 -10.91 -12.60
N GLY A 21 14.16 -10.35 -13.76
CA GLY A 21 14.56 -8.95 -13.92
C GLY A 21 13.50 -7.99 -13.38
N LEU A 22 13.78 -7.42 -12.21
CA LEU A 22 13.06 -6.28 -11.64
C LEU A 22 13.75 -4.98 -12.09
N ASP A 23 13.66 -4.68 -13.38
CA ASP A 23 14.18 -3.43 -13.97
C ASP A 23 13.12 -2.33 -14.03
N ARG A 24 12.30 -2.16 -12.99
CA ARG A 24 11.39 -1.00 -12.89
C ARG A 24 11.39 -0.36 -11.52
N ALA A 25 11.48 0.97 -11.55
CA ALA A 25 11.65 1.86 -10.42
C ALA A 25 10.70 1.56 -9.25
N TYR A 26 11.31 1.44 -8.07
CA TYR A 26 10.70 1.40 -6.75
C TYR A 26 9.76 2.60 -6.56
N GLU A 27 8.43 2.38 -6.65
CA GLU A 27 7.47 3.38 -6.19
C GLU A 27 7.47 3.39 -4.66
N ARG A 28 7.96 4.49 -4.09
CA ARG A 28 7.98 4.83 -2.67
C ARG A 28 6.54 4.92 -2.14
N PHE A 29 5.93 3.81 -1.79
CA PHE A 29 4.66 3.80 -1.05
C PHE A 29 4.92 4.20 0.39
N GLN A 30 4.56 5.44 0.73
CA GLN A 30 4.27 5.83 2.11
C GLN A 30 3.18 4.90 2.66
N GLY A 31 3.43 4.34 3.85
CA GLY A 31 2.57 3.37 4.50
C GLY A 31 1.13 3.87 4.63
N LEU A 32 0.20 3.11 4.06
CA LEU A 32 -1.22 3.24 4.36
C LEU A 32 -1.46 2.73 5.79
N THR A 33 -1.76 3.66 6.70
CA THR A 33 -2.33 3.36 8.02
C THR A 33 -3.67 2.66 7.83
N VAL A 34 -3.78 1.43 8.33
CA VAL A 34 -5.04 0.68 8.40
C VAL A 34 -5.84 1.24 9.58
N PRO A 35 -7.05 1.80 9.39
CA PRO A 35 -7.88 2.18 10.51
C PRO A 35 -8.37 0.89 11.20
N ARG A 36 -7.92 0.66 12.44
CA ARG A 36 -8.55 -0.34 13.32
C ARG A 36 -9.91 0.19 13.74
N LEU A 37 -10.96 -0.50 13.32
CA LEU A 37 -12.31 -0.30 13.83
C LEU A 37 -12.29 -0.52 15.35
N GLY A 38 -12.63 0.52 16.11
CA GLY A 38 -12.56 0.54 17.56
C GLY A 38 -13.52 -0.47 18.19
N VAL A 39 -12.96 -1.46 18.86
CA VAL A 39 -13.63 -2.14 19.97
C VAL A 39 -13.04 -1.53 21.23
N GLY A 40 -13.85 -0.75 21.94
CA GLY A 40 -13.49 -0.07 23.17
C GLY A 40 -12.95 -1.06 24.19
N ARG A 41 -11.65 -1.00 24.44
CA ARG A 41 -11.03 -1.54 25.64
C ARG A 41 -10.53 -0.33 26.41
N GLU A 42 -11.08 -0.15 27.60
CA GLU A 42 -10.62 0.84 28.58
C GLU A 42 -9.10 0.76 28.68
N ALA A 43 -8.46 1.88 28.36
CA ALA A 43 -7.05 2.05 28.60
C ALA A 43 -6.84 2.12 30.11
N VAL A 44 -6.55 0.97 30.73
CA VAL A 44 -5.96 0.95 32.07
C VAL A 44 -4.54 1.48 31.93
N GLN A 45 -4.40 2.77 32.15
CA GLN A 45 -3.12 3.44 32.25
C GLN A 45 -2.43 2.93 33.52
N VAL A 46 -1.46 2.04 33.36
CA VAL A 46 -0.59 1.61 34.46
C VAL A 46 0.28 2.80 34.82
N GLN A 47 -0.13 3.53 35.86
CA GLN A 47 0.60 4.63 36.44
C GLN A 47 1.84 4.05 37.12
N HIS A 48 3.01 4.16 36.50
CA HIS A 48 4.27 3.92 37.21
C HIS A 48 4.33 4.91 38.38
N ARG A 49 4.25 4.39 39.59
CA ARG A 49 4.34 5.16 40.83
C ARG A 49 5.72 5.82 40.88
N ALA A 50 5.76 7.11 40.62
CA ALA A 50 6.90 7.94 40.97
C ALA A 50 7.08 7.86 42.49
N ILE A 51 8.13 7.17 42.94
CA ILE A 51 8.58 7.24 44.33
C ILE A 51 9.83 8.13 44.32
N LEU A 52 9.60 9.43 44.49
CA LEU A 52 10.61 10.35 44.99
C LEU A 52 10.63 10.27 46.51
N SER A 53 11.84 10.05 47.03
CA SER A 53 12.40 10.46 48.31
C SER A 53 11.55 10.35 49.59
N SER A 54 11.97 9.44 50.47
CA SER A 54 11.99 9.69 51.92
C SER A 54 13.10 8.82 52.53
N GLY A 55 14.05 9.45 53.23
CA GLY A 55 15.33 8.87 53.60
C GLY A 55 15.38 8.20 54.97
N ALA A 56 16.45 7.43 55.20
CA ALA A 56 17.33 7.46 56.38
C ALA A 56 18.31 6.26 56.35
N GLY A 57 19.61 6.52 56.51
CA GLY A 57 20.57 5.59 57.16
C GLY A 57 21.47 4.67 56.32
N THR A 58 22.65 5.19 55.91
CA THR A 58 24.06 4.66 55.88
C THR A 58 24.36 3.15 56.12
N PRO A 59 25.48 2.51 55.62
CA PRO A 59 26.61 3.01 54.80
C PRO A 59 26.89 2.29 53.47
N CYS A 60 27.50 3.06 52.58
CA CYS A 60 28.68 2.75 51.74
C CYS A 60 29.05 1.27 51.53
N ILE A 61 28.71 0.74 50.37
CA ILE A 61 29.55 -0.24 49.69
C ILE A 61 29.92 0.39 48.35
N THR A 62 31.21 0.65 48.20
CA THR A 62 31.86 0.89 46.91
C THR A 62 31.56 -0.30 46.00
N ASP A 63 30.73 -0.12 44.99
CA ASP A 63 30.83 -0.99 43.83
C ASP A 63 30.52 -0.26 42.54
N VAL A 64 31.35 -0.56 41.57
CA VAL A 64 31.48 0.10 40.29
C VAL A 64 30.22 -0.15 39.47
N THR A 65 29.65 0.94 38.97
CA THR A 65 28.63 0.92 37.91
C THR A 65 29.16 0.17 36.69
N CYS A 66 28.79 -1.11 36.57
CA CYS A 66 28.85 -1.87 35.33
C CYS A 66 27.61 -2.79 35.29
N CYS A 67 26.50 -2.20 34.85
CA CYS A 67 25.29 -2.88 34.33
C CYS A 67 25.11 -4.34 34.80
N VAL A 68 24.75 -4.52 36.08
CA VAL A 68 24.17 -5.78 36.53
C VAL A 68 22.76 -5.82 35.97
N VAL A 69 22.63 -6.24 34.71
CA VAL A 69 21.35 -6.68 34.18
C VAL A 69 20.88 -7.78 35.12
N ASP A 70 19.75 -7.55 35.77
CA ASP A 70 19.19 -8.54 36.67
C ASP A 70 18.78 -9.80 35.86
N CYS A 71 18.53 -10.90 36.56
CA CYS A 71 18.16 -12.16 35.89
C CYS A 71 16.81 -12.05 35.15
N GLU A 72 15.88 -11.21 35.60
CA GLU A 72 14.58 -10.99 34.98
C GLU A 72 14.72 -10.23 33.64
N GLN A 73 15.41 -9.09 33.65
CA GLN A 73 15.74 -8.29 32.47
C GLN A 73 16.54 -9.09 31.46
N THR A 74 17.51 -9.90 31.93
CA THR A 74 18.27 -10.80 31.05
C THR A 74 17.35 -11.80 30.34
N ARG A 75 16.38 -12.39 31.06
CA ARG A 75 15.41 -13.33 30.47
C ARG A 75 14.51 -12.66 29.43
N VAL A 76 14.07 -11.43 29.67
CA VAL A 76 13.29 -10.66 28.68
C VAL A 76 14.09 -10.47 27.39
N VAL A 77 15.35 -10.03 27.49
CA VAL A 77 16.22 -9.81 26.33
C VAL A 77 16.51 -11.13 25.59
N LEU A 78 16.76 -12.21 26.32
CA LEU A 78 16.96 -13.54 25.73
C LEU A 78 15.71 -14.05 25.01
N SER A 79 14.51 -13.81 25.56
CA SER A 79 13.24 -14.11 24.88
C SER A 79 13.11 -13.31 23.58
N ALA A 80 13.33 -11.99 23.63
CA ALA A 80 13.33 -11.15 22.45
C ALA A 80 14.37 -11.60 21.40
N GLN A 81 15.50 -12.15 21.85
CA GLN A 81 16.52 -12.71 20.96
C GLN A 81 16.02 -13.97 20.22
N LEU A 82 15.19 -14.82 20.84
CA LEU A 82 14.56 -15.97 20.15
C LEU A 82 13.58 -15.54 19.06
N ASP A 83 12.94 -14.39 19.24
CA ASP A 83 11.99 -13.82 18.28
C ASP A 83 12.64 -12.88 17.26
N GLN A 84 13.97 -12.72 17.32
CA GLN A 84 14.76 -11.82 16.47
C GLN A 84 14.41 -10.33 16.67
N GLU A 85 13.94 -9.96 17.86
CA GLU A 85 13.55 -8.59 18.23
C GLU A 85 14.57 -7.87 19.12
N ALA A 86 15.54 -8.60 19.70
CA ALA A 86 16.59 -8.00 20.53
C ALA A 86 17.62 -7.23 19.70
N SER A 87 18.01 -6.04 20.15
CA SER A 87 19.12 -5.32 19.51
C SER A 87 20.47 -6.03 19.74
N PRO A 88 21.47 -5.82 18.87
CA PRO A 88 22.79 -6.44 19.02
C PRO A 88 23.49 -6.10 20.35
N ILE A 89 23.26 -4.89 20.87
CA ILE A 89 23.86 -4.41 22.12
C ILE A 89 23.22 -5.11 23.33
N GLU A 90 21.89 -5.19 23.36
CA GLU A 90 21.14 -5.87 24.42
C GLU A 90 21.45 -7.37 24.42
N ALA A 91 21.44 -8.00 23.24
CA ALA A 91 21.83 -9.39 23.09
C ALA A 91 23.27 -9.63 23.57
N GLY A 92 24.21 -8.73 23.26
CA GLY A 92 25.58 -8.80 23.76
C GLY A 92 25.66 -8.79 25.29
N ALA A 93 24.93 -7.89 25.95
CA ALA A 93 24.87 -7.80 27.40
C ALA A 93 24.22 -9.03 28.06
N ALA A 94 23.13 -9.54 27.48
CA ALA A 94 22.45 -10.74 27.97
C ALA A 94 23.30 -12.01 27.81
N ASN A 95 24.01 -12.16 26.68
CA ASN A 95 24.94 -13.27 26.48
C ASN A 95 26.14 -13.21 27.42
N ALA A 96 26.64 -12.02 27.75
CA ALA A 96 27.67 -11.87 28.77
C ALA A 96 27.19 -12.31 30.17
N HIS A 97 25.90 -12.09 30.49
CA HIS A 97 25.29 -12.54 31.74
C HIS A 97 25.20 -14.07 31.82
N LEU A 98 24.95 -14.77 30.70
CA LEU A 98 24.98 -16.25 30.64
C LEU A 98 26.34 -16.83 31.05
N GLY A 99 27.44 -16.08 30.86
CA GLY A 99 28.77 -16.47 31.31
C GLY A 99 28.91 -16.52 32.85
N ARG A 100 28.11 -15.73 33.57
CA ARG A 100 28.25 -15.49 35.02
C ARG A 100 27.14 -16.11 35.86
N CYS A 101 25.97 -16.37 35.29
CA CYS A 101 24.81 -16.90 36.02
C CYS A 101 24.42 -18.30 35.52
N PRO A 102 24.61 -19.37 36.32
CA PRO A 102 24.21 -20.73 35.93
C PRO A 102 22.68 -20.87 35.77
N ALA A 103 21.88 -20.22 36.62
CA ALA A 103 20.42 -20.29 36.55
C ALA A 103 19.84 -19.70 35.24
N CYS A 104 20.45 -18.64 34.69
CA CYS A 104 20.06 -18.08 33.40
C CYS A 104 20.54 -18.96 32.24
N ARG A 105 21.67 -19.67 32.38
CA ARG A 105 22.18 -20.62 31.40
C ARG A 105 21.27 -21.84 31.26
N ASP A 106 20.83 -22.40 32.38
CA ASP A 106 19.94 -23.56 32.41
C ASP A 106 18.57 -23.19 31.82
N TRP A 107 18.03 -22.04 32.23
CA TRP A 107 16.78 -21.51 31.67
C TRP A 107 16.87 -21.28 30.15
N TRP A 108 17.98 -20.70 29.66
CA TRP A 108 18.20 -20.48 28.23
C TRP A 108 18.22 -21.79 27.43
N ALA A 109 18.86 -22.83 27.97
CA ALA A 109 18.89 -24.15 27.35
C ALA A 109 17.50 -24.79 27.30
N ASP A 110 16.70 -24.64 28.37
CA ASP A 110 15.35 -25.19 28.46
C ASP A 110 14.38 -24.53 27.49
N ILE A 111 14.37 -23.19 27.40
CA ILE A 111 13.49 -22.51 26.45
C ILE A 111 13.94 -22.74 25.00
N GLY A 112 15.24 -22.88 24.74
CA GLY A 112 15.75 -23.21 23.41
C GLY A 112 15.28 -24.59 22.94
N ARG A 113 15.23 -25.56 23.85
CA ARG A 113 14.65 -26.89 23.61
C ARG A 113 13.16 -26.81 23.32
N LEU A 114 12.40 -26.07 24.15
CA LEU A 114 10.96 -25.90 23.97
C LEU A 114 10.63 -25.20 22.65
N ASN A 115 11.32 -24.11 22.32
CA ASN A 115 11.13 -23.36 21.08
C ASN A 115 11.36 -24.24 19.84
N ARG A 116 12.36 -25.14 19.88
CA ARG A 116 12.59 -26.11 18.80
C ARG A 116 11.43 -27.08 18.63
N VAL A 117 10.92 -27.64 19.72
CA VAL A 117 9.77 -28.56 19.69
C VAL A 117 8.51 -27.85 19.16
N LEU A 118 8.31 -26.59 19.51
CA LEU A 118 7.15 -25.82 19.07
C LEU A 118 7.23 -25.39 17.60
N ARG A 119 8.42 -25.00 17.11
CA ARG A 119 8.62 -24.50 15.73
C ARG A 119 8.73 -25.60 14.69
N VAL A 120 9.30 -26.75 15.05
CA VAL A 120 9.47 -27.86 14.11
C VAL A 120 8.22 -28.75 14.17
N ARG A 121 7.30 -28.48 13.24
CA ARG A 121 6.16 -29.36 12.94
C ARG A 121 6.23 -29.76 11.48
N VAL A 122 5.76 -30.97 11.18
CA VAL A 122 5.59 -31.39 9.79
C VAL A 122 4.65 -30.38 9.13
N ALA A 123 5.11 -29.78 8.03
CA ALA A 123 4.26 -28.90 7.25
C ALA A 123 3.10 -29.73 6.69
N GLU A 124 1.86 -29.31 6.98
CA GLU A 124 0.70 -29.90 6.34
C GLU A 124 0.85 -29.71 4.82
N PRO A 125 0.59 -30.75 3.98
CA PRO A 125 0.58 -30.58 2.53
C PRO A 125 -0.42 -29.49 2.13
N VAL A 126 0.10 -28.31 1.79
CA VAL A 126 -0.71 -27.19 1.30
C VAL A 126 -0.99 -27.41 -0.19
N PRO A 127 -2.26 -27.44 -0.63
CA PRO A 127 -2.59 -27.58 -2.04
C PRO A 127 -2.07 -26.38 -2.84
N ASP A 128 -1.62 -26.64 -4.08
CA ASP A 128 -1.14 -25.57 -4.97
C ASP A 128 -2.28 -24.61 -5.34
N ILE A 129 -2.24 -23.44 -4.70
CA ILE A 129 -3.14 -22.32 -4.96
C ILE A 129 -2.56 -21.30 -5.95
N ALA A 130 -1.25 -21.33 -6.21
CA ALA A 130 -0.58 -20.34 -7.05
C ALA A 130 -0.96 -20.52 -8.52
N THR A 131 -0.85 -21.75 -9.01
CA THR A 131 -1.19 -22.10 -10.40
C THR A 131 -2.63 -21.77 -10.78
N PRO A 132 -3.68 -22.16 -10.02
CA PRO A 132 -5.07 -21.83 -10.36
C PRO A 132 -5.40 -20.34 -10.22
N VAL A 133 -4.72 -19.59 -9.33
CA VAL A 133 -4.88 -18.13 -9.22
C VAL A 133 -4.25 -17.45 -10.44
N LEU A 134 -3.01 -17.79 -10.77
CA LEU A 134 -2.31 -17.23 -11.92
C LEU A 134 -3.03 -17.53 -13.25
N ALA A 135 -3.58 -18.73 -13.40
CA ALA A 135 -4.38 -19.10 -14.59
C ALA A 135 -5.67 -18.27 -14.73
N ARG A 136 -6.21 -17.70 -13.65
CA ARG A 136 -7.41 -16.84 -13.68
C ARG A 136 -7.08 -15.37 -13.86
N VAL A 137 -5.87 -14.94 -13.48
CA VAL A 137 -5.41 -13.57 -13.66
C VAL A 137 -4.96 -13.38 -15.11
N HIS A 138 -5.83 -12.79 -15.93
CA HIS A 138 -5.46 -12.40 -17.28
C HIS A 138 -4.60 -11.13 -17.25
N PRO A 139 -3.51 -11.04 -18.05
CA PRO A 139 -2.78 -9.79 -18.20
C PRO A 139 -3.75 -8.72 -18.74
N PRO A 140 -3.66 -7.47 -18.24
CA PRO A 140 -4.53 -6.40 -18.69
C PRO A 140 -4.41 -6.25 -20.21
N ARG A 141 -5.51 -6.46 -20.93
CA ARG A 141 -5.56 -6.30 -22.39
C ARG A 141 -5.23 -4.84 -22.74
N THR A 142 -4.02 -4.62 -23.26
CA THR A 142 -3.44 -3.30 -23.59
C THR A 142 -4.17 -2.57 -24.72
N GLY A 143 -5.00 -3.25 -25.52
CA GLY A 143 -5.63 -2.68 -26.72
C GLY A 143 -6.70 -1.61 -26.46
N ARG A 144 -7.69 -1.87 -25.58
CA ARG A 144 -8.78 -0.91 -25.34
C ARG A 144 -8.36 0.30 -24.51
N GLY A 145 -7.41 0.13 -23.59
CA GLY A 145 -6.92 1.24 -22.77
C GLY A 145 -6.07 2.23 -23.55
N GLN A 146 -5.28 1.76 -24.53
CA GLN A 146 -4.32 2.62 -25.21
C GLN A 146 -4.97 3.65 -26.13
N TRP A 147 -5.97 3.27 -26.93
CA TRP A 147 -6.63 4.25 -27.82
C TRP A 147 -7.41 5.30 -27.02
N VAL A 148 -8.05 4.92 -25.90
CA VAL A 148 -8.79 5.87 -25.04
C VAL A 148 -7.82 6.88 -24.42
N ARG A 149 -6.61 6.44 -24.03
CA ARG A 149 -5.56 7.35 -23.52
C ARG A 149 -5.07 8.33 -24.57
N ILE A 150 -4.84 7.86 -25.80
CA ILE A 150 -4.42 8.72 -26.91
C ILE A 150 -5.52 9.72 -27.25
N ALA A 151 -6.77 9.27 -27.35
CA ALA A 151 -7.91 10.15 -27.58
C ALA A 151 -8.06 11.20 -26.47
N LEU A 152 -7.95 10.80 -25.20
CA LEU A 152 -8.01 11.74 -24.07
C LEU A 152 -6.86 12.75 -24.12
N ALA A 153 -5.65 12.31 -24.48
CA ALA A 153 -4.50 13.22 -24.63
C ALA A 153 -4.72 14.24 -25.75
N ILE A 154 -5.30 13.83 -26.88
CA ILE A 154 -5.62 14.74 -27.99
C ILE A 154 -6.67 15.76 -27.55
N VAL A 155 -7.78 15.31 -26.95
CA VAL A 155 -8.85 16.20 -26.45
C VAL A 155 -8.29 17.20 -25.45
N ALA A 156 -7.54 16.73 -24.45
CA ALA A 156 -6.94 17.61 -23.43
C ALA A 156 -5.89 18.57 -24.00
N ALA A 157 -5.12 18.16 -25.01
CA ALA A 157 -4.21 19.05 -25.71
C ALA A 157 -4.96 20.11 -26.52
N SER A 158 -6.07 19.75 -27.17
CA SER A 158 -6.94 20.71 -27.87
C SER A 158 -7.54 21.72 -26.90
N GLU A 159 -8.10 21.27 -25.76
CA GLU A 159 -8.61 22.16 -24.71
C GLU A 159 -7.51 23.09 -24.17
N LEU A 160 -6.30 22.58 -23.96
CA LEU A 160 -5.17 23.37 -23.49
C LEU A 160 -4.82 24.50 -24.48
N VAL A 161 -4.78 24.18 -25.77
CA VAL A 161 -4.51 25.17 -26.83
C VAL A 161 -5.61 26.22 -26.89
N LEU A 162 -6.87 25.83 -26.72
CA LEU A 162 -8.02 26.75 -26.72
C LEU A 162 -8.07 27.64 -25.46
N ALA A 163 -7.66 27.12 -24.30
CA ALA A 163 -7.67 27.86 -23.04
C ALA A 163 -6.47 28.83 -22.88
N ALA A 164 -5.36 28.55 -23.55
CA ALA A 164 -4.12 29.31 -23.39
C ALA A 164 -4.23 30.81 -23.74
N PRO A 165 -4.91 31.25 -24.82
CA PRO A 165 -5.08 32.67 -25.13
C PRO A 165 -5.81 33.45 -24.03
N GLY A 166 -6.87 32.89 -23.46
CA GLY A 166 -7.58 33.51 -22.33
C GLY A 166 -6.67 33.70 -21.11
N LEU A 167 -5.77 32.76 -20.85
CA LEU A 167 -4.79 32.87 -19.78
C LEU A 167 -3.70 33.91 -20.06
N VAL A 168 -3.09 33.88 -21.25
CA VAL A 168 -1.89 34.66 -21.58
C VAL A 168 -2.26 36.07 -22.03
N LEU A 169 -3.19 36.19 -22.96
CA LEU A 169 -3.58 37.44 -23.62
C LEU A 169 -4.76 38.11 -22.87
N GLY A 170 -5.55 37.32 -22.15
CA GLY A 170 -6.82 37.80 -21.59
C GLY A 170 -7.90 37.94 -22.66
N ASP A 171 -7.77 37.23 -23.77
CA ASP A 171 -8.72 37.21 -24.88
C ASP A 171 -10.01 36.48 -24.47
N GLY A 172 -11.15 37.12 -24.69
CA GLY A 172 -12.47 36.55 -24.41
C GLY A 172 -13.58 37.60 -24.53
N ALA A 173 -14.85 37.15 -24.49
CA ALA A 173 -16.01 38.05 -24.48
C ALA A 173 -16.22 38.76 -23.14
N ALA A 174 -15.51 38.31 -22.09
CA ALA A 174 -15.58 38.86 -20.74
C ALA A 174 -14.49 39.93 -20.50
N ALA A 175 -14.54 40.58 -19.34
CA ALA A 175 -13.46 41.46 -18.92
C ALA A 175 -12.12 40.69 -18.85
N VAL A 176 -11.01 41.37 -19.13
CA VAL A 176 -9.66 40.76 -19.17
C VAL A 176 -9.31 39.98 -17.90
N HIS A 177 -9.77 40.44 -16.74
CA HIS A 177 -9.60 39.75 -15.47
C HIS A 177 -10.30 38.39 -15.47
N ASP A 178 -11.59 38.35 -15.84
CA ASP A 178 -12.39 37.14 -15.90
C ASP A 178 -11.89 36.18 -16.98
N ALA A 179 -11.44 36.70 -18.12
CA ALA A 179 -10.83 35.91 -19.19
C ALA A 179 -9.58 35.16 -18.69
N ARG A 180 -8.73 35.81 -17.88
CA ARG A 180 -7.57 35.15 -17.25
C ARG A 180 -7.98 34.11 -16.22
N HIS A 181 -9.02 34.37 -15.42
CA HIS A 181 -9.54 33.38 -14.48
C HIS A 181 -10.06 32.13 -15.21
N LEU A 182 -10.88 32.30 -16.24
CA LEU A 182 -11.41 31.20 -17.05
C LEU A 182 -10.30 30.46 -17.81
N GLY A 183 -9.36 31.19 -18.42
CA GLY A 183 -8.20 30.58 -19.08
C GLY A 183 -7.34 29.75 -18.12
N SER A 184 -7.07 30.27 -16.91
CA SER A 184 -6.30 29.54 -15.90
C SER A 184 -6.99 28.25 -15.46
N PHE A 185 -8.32 28.29 -15.33
CA PHE A 185 -9.13 27.14 -14.98
C PHE A 185 -9.12 26.08 -16.10
N GLY A 186 -9.33 26.49 -17.35
CA GLY A 186 -9.30 25.58 -18.51
C GLY A 186 -7.93 24.92 -18.69
N VAL A 187 -6.84 25.68 -18.51
CA VAL A 187 -5.47 25.15 -18.52
C VAL A 187 -5.26 24.11 -17.40
N ALA A 188 -5.73 24.41 -16.18
CA ALA A 188 -5.60 23.49 -15.04
C ALA A 188 -6.35 22.17 -15.27
N VAL A 189 -7.58 22.22 -15.78
CA VAL A 189 -8.37 21.02 -16.12
C VAL A 189 -7.67 20.21 -17.22
N SER A 190 -7.20 20.88 -18.28
CA SER A 190 -6.49 20.24 -19.39
C SER A 190 -5.22 19.51 -18.92
N ILE A 191 -4.44 20.12 -18.03
CA ILE A 191 -3.27 19.47 -17.41
C ILE A 191 -3.68 18.24 -16.59
N GLY A 192 -4.78 18.34 -15.83
CA GLY A 192 -5.35 17.22 -15.08
C GLY A 192 -5.75 16.04 -15.98
N LEU A 193 -6.37 16.33 -17.13
CA LEU A 193 -6.77 15.32 -18.11
C LEU A 193 -5.56 14.68 -18.81
N LEU A 194 -4.53 15.47 -19.16
CA LEU A 194 -3.25 14.96 -19.69
C LEU A 194 -2.56 14.05 -18.67
N TYR A 195 -2.57 14.42 -17.39
CA TYR A 195 -2.03 13.58 -16.33
C TYR A 195 -2.78 12.25 -16.19
N VAL A 196 -4.11 12.26 -16.32
CA VAL A 196 -4.92 11.02 -16.33
C VAL A 196 -4.64 10.17 -17.57
N ALA A 197 -4.45 10.78 -18.74
CA ALA A 197 -4.05 10.04 -19.95
C ALA A 197 -2.69 9.34 -19.75
N TRP A 198 -1.75 9.98 -19.05
CA TRP A 198 -0.46 9.37 -18.69
C TRP A 198 -0.60 8.29 -17.61
N ARG A 199 -1.34 8.58 -16.52
CA ARG A 199 -1.54 7.71 -15.35
C ARG A 199 -3.03 7.36 -15.18
N PRO A 200 -3.58 6.41 -15.95
CA PRO A 200 -5.03 6.12 -15.98
C PRO A 200 -5.59 5.59 -14.67
N ALA A 201 -4.73 5.05 -13.78
CA ALA A 201 -5.11 4.67 -12.42
C ALA A 201 -5.70 5.83 -11.60
N ARG A 202 -5.47 7.08 -12.01
CA ARG A 202 -5.98 8.29 -11.35
C ARG A 202 -7.32 8.78 -11.91
N ALA A 203 -7.86 8.16 -12.96
CA ALA A 203 -9.12 8.55 -13.58
C ALA A 203 -10.29 8.60 -12.57
N PHE A 204 -10.34 7.64 -11.65
CA PHE A 204 -11.35 7.63 -10.57
C PHE A 204 -11.31 8.87 -9.68
N GLY A 205 -10.13 9.43 -9.44
CA GLY A 205 -9.97 10.59 -8.56
C GLY A 205 -10.51 11.88 -9.18
N ILE A 206 -10.37 12.04 -10.50
CA ILE A 206 -10.80 13.27 -11.19
C ILE A 206 -12.24 13.19 -11.72
N LEU A 207 -12.80 11.98 -11.88
CA LEU A 207 -14.14 11.76 -12.43
C LEU A 207 -15.24 12.64 -11.79
N PRO A 208 -15.38 12.75 -10.45
CA PRO A 208 -16.43 13.59 -9.88
C PRO A 208 -16.26 15.08 -10.20
N ILE A 209 -15.01 15.55 -10.26
CA ILE A 209 -14.69 16.96 -10.57
C ILE A 209 -15.05 17.26 -12.02
N VAL A 210 -14.60 16.43 -12.96
CA VAL A 210 -14.90 16.61 -14.41
C VAL A 210 -16.39 16.44 -14.68
N THR A 211 -17.07 15.54 -13.97
CA THR A 211 -18.53 15.37 -14.09
C THR A 211 -19.26 16.62 -13.61
N ALA A 212 -18.91 17.15 -12.44
CA ALA A 212 -19.52 18.37 -11.92
C ALA A 212 -19.31 19.54 -12.89
N LEU A 213 -18.08 19.71 -13.39
CA LEU A 213 -17.75 20.73 -14.37
C LEU A 213 -18.62 20.61 -15.64
N ALA A 214 -18.63 19.44 -16.28
CA ALA A 214 -19.39 19.21 -17.51
C ALA A 214 -20.90 19.42 -17.31
N LEU A 215 -21.46 19.01 -16.16
CA LEU A 215 -22.87 19.25 -15.84
C LEU A 215 -23.18 20.74 -15.67
N THR A 216 -22.34 21.48 -14.95
CA THR A 216 -22.54 22.93 -14.78
C THR A 216 -22.43 23.67 -16.11
N MET A 217 -21.46 23.30 -16.97
CA MET A 217 -21.34 23.88 -18.32
C MET A 217 -22.53 23.52 -19.19
N LEU A 218 -23.06 22.29 -19.12
CA LEU A 218 -24.28 21.90 -19.84
C LEU A 218 -25.44 22.82 -19.48
N VAL A 219 -25.65 23.06 -18.19
CA VAL A 219 -26.75 23.90 -17.71
C VAL A 219 -26.57 25.33 -18.21
N SER A 220 -25.38 25.92 -18.07
CA SER A 220 -25.10 27.28 -18.57
C SER A 220 -25.33 27.40 -20.08
N ALA A 221 -24.80 26.46 -20.88
CA ALA A 221 -24.96 26.46 -22.32
C ALA A 221 -26.45 26.36 -22.73
N THR A 222 -27.23 25.52 -22.05
CA THR A 222 -28.68 25.42 -22.32
C THR A 222 -29.42 26.71 -21.99
N VAL A 223 -29.03 27.40 -20.91
CA VAL A 223 -29.61 28.69 -20.51
C VAL A 223 -29.28 29.76 -21.56
N ASP A 224 -28.06 29.81 -22.06
CA ASP A 224 -27.65 30.83 -23.02
C ASP A 224 -28.27 30.64 -24.40
N VAL A 225 -28.40 29.39 -24.85
CA VAL A 225 -29.16 29.06 -26.08
C VAL A 225 -30.64 29.41 -25.92
N ALA A 226 -31.26 29.11 -24.77
CA ALA A 226 -32.67 29.42 -24.53
C ALA A 226 -32.96 30.94 -24.51
N HIS A 227 -31.99 31.75 -24.08
CA HIS A 227 -32.08 33.22 -24.13
C HIS A 227 -31.58 33.82 -25.45
N GLY A 228 -31.16 33.01 -26.42
CA GLY A 228 -30.67 33.46 -27.73
C GLY A 228 -29.37 34.25 -27.67
N ARG A 229 -28.55 34.08 -26.61
CA ARG A 229 -27.28 34.82 -26.43
C ARG A 229 -26.17 34.32 -27.35
N VAL A 230 -26.23 33.04 -27.73
CA VAL A 230 -25.23 32.36 -28.56
C VAL A 230 -25.91 31.38 -29.51
N THR A 231 -25.27 31.18 -30.67
CA THR A 231 -25.74 30.22 -31.69
C THR A 231 -25.33 28.81 -31.32
N SER A 232 -26.11 27.80 -31.73
CA SER A 232 -25.81 26.39 -31.48
C SER A 232 -24.44 25.93 -32.01
N PHE A 233 -23.89 26.66 -32.98
CA PHE A 233 -22.56 26.41 -33.55
C PHE A 233 -21.43 27.11 -32.79
N GLY A 234 -21.71 28.17 -32.02
CA GLY A 234 -20.75 28.85 -31.16
C GLY A 234 -20.30 28.00 -29.96
N GLU A 235 -21.20 27.16 -29.45
CA GLU A 235 -20.97 26.24 -28.33
C GLU A 235 -20.21 24.95 -28.71
N ALA A 236 -19.68 24.83 -29.95
CA ALA A 236 -19.04 23.61 -30.42
C ALA A 236 -17.83 23.16 -29.57
N HIS A 237 -17.21 24.09 -28.84
CA HIS A 237 -16.10 23.81 -27.93
C HIS A 237 -16.50 22.94 -26.72
N HIS A 238 -17.75 22.99 -26.26
CA HIS A 238 -18.22 22.13 -25.16
C HIS A 238 -18.27 20.65 -25.54
N VAL A 239 -18.31 20.33 -26.84
CA VAL A 239 -18.24 18.93 -27.30
C VAL A 239 -16.92 18.28 -26.85
N LEU A 240 -15.83 19.03 -26.80
CA LEU A 240 -14.54 18.53 -26.30
C LEU A 240 -14.63 18.16 -24.81
N GLU A 241 -15.27 19.02 -24.00
CA GLU A 241 -15.40 18.81 -22.55
C GLU A 241 -16.22 17.55 -22.24
N PHE A 242 -17.35 17.35 -22.94
CA PHE A 242 -18.15 16.12 -22.81
C PHE A 242 -17.38 14.89 -23.30
N SER A 243 -16.61 15.03 -24.38
CA SER A 243 -15.75 13.95 -24.89
C SER A 243 -14.70 13.57 -23.84
N GLY A 244 -14.07 14.56 -23.20
CA GLY A 244 -13.14 14.38 -22.08
C GLY A 244 -13.78 13.60 -20.93
N LEU A 245 -14.99 13.99 -20.50
CA LEU A 245 -15.74 13.26 -19.47
C LEU A 245 -15.97 11.79 -19.86
N VAL A 246 -16.46 11.54 -21.07
CA VAL A 246 -16.73 10.16 -21.55
C VAL A 246 -15.45 9.33 -21.56
N LEU A 247 -14.33 9.88 -22.03
CA LEU A 247 -13.04 9.20 -22.09
C LEU A 247 -12.48 8.91 -20.68
N VAL A 248 -12.60 9.86 -19.74
CA VAL A 248 -12.22 9.64 -18.33
C VAL A 248 -13.10 8.56 -17.70
N TRP A 249 -14.41 8.55 -17.98
CA TRP A 249 -15.31 7.52 -17.49
C TRP A 249 -14.96 6.13 -18.04
N MET A 250 -14.61 6.04 -19.33
CA MET A 250 -14.12 4.80 -19.94
C MET A 250 -12.81 4.31 -19.32
N LEU A 251 -11.91 5.22 -18.91
CA LEU A 251 -10.65 4.89 -18.24
C LEU A 251 -10.83 4.51 -16.77
N ALA A 252 -11.74 5.17 -16.05
CA ALA A 252 -12.12 4.78 -14.70
C ALA A 252 -12.77 3.39 -14.72
N GLY A 253 -13.56 3.08 -15.76
CA GLY A 253 -14.31 1.84 -15.83
C GLY A 253 -15.48 1.85 -14.85
N ARG A 254 -15.96 0.66 -14.44
CA ARG A 254 -17.10 0.57 -13.52
C ARG A 254 -16.65 0.91 -12.09
N PRO A 255 -17.24 1.93 -11.43
CA PRO A 255 -17.08 2.17 -9.99
C PRO A 255 -17.88 1.11 -9.21
N ALA A 256 -17.53 -0.16 -9.38
CA ALA A 256 -18.04 -1.22 -8.53
C ALA A 256 -17.04 -1.37 -7.39
N PRO A 257 -17.42 -1.15 -6.11
CA PRO A 257 -16.58 -1.58 -5.00
C PRO A 257 -16.29 -3.06 -5.22
N ARG A 258 -15.00 -3.42 -5.32
CA ARG A 258 -14.61 -4.83 -5.39
C ARG A 258 -15.27 -5.48 -4.18
N ARG A 259 -16.28 -6.33 -4.40
CA ARG A 259 -16.85 -7.12 -3.31
C ARG A 259 -15.68 -7.89 -2.73
N LEU A 260 -15.29 -7.53 -1.50
CA LEU A 260 -14.35 -8.31 -0.70
C LEU A 260 -14.97 -9.71 -0.62
N LYS A 261 -14.43 -10.63 -1.42
CA LYS A 261 -14.81 -12.03 -1.33
C LYS A 261 -14.26 -12.48 0.03
N PRO A 262 -15.09 -12.94 0.98
CA PRO A 262 -14.58 -13.40 2.26
C PRO A 262 -13.51 -14.47 2.00
N ILE A 263 -12.33 -14.29 2.59
CA ILE A 263 -11.17 -15.19 2.44
C ILE A 263 -11.49 -16.59 3.01
N VAL A 264 -12.47 -16.66 3.90
CA VAL A 264 -12.98 -17.90 4.47
C VAL A 264 -14.33 -18.22 3.82
N ASP A 265 -14.36 -19.30 3.05
CA ASP A 265 -15.61 -19.90 2.60
C ASP A 265 -16.30 -20.56 3.82
N PRO A 266 -17.47 -20.09 4.27
CA PRO A 266 -18.18 -20.67 5.40
C PRO A 266 -18.64 -22.12 5.14
N SER A 267 -18.57 -22.60 3.89
CA SER A 267 -18.86 -24.00 3.54
C SER A 267 -17.66 -24.95 3.71
N HIS A 268 -16.48 -24.45 4.10
CA HIS A 268 -15.32 -25.30 4.33
C HIS A 268 -15.60 -26.30 5.48
N PRO A 269 -15.54 -27.62 5.24
CA PRO A 269 -16.02 -28.66 6.17
C PRO A 269 -15.17 -28.83 7.45
N ALA A 270 -14.15 -27.99 7.67
CA ALA A 270 -13.22 -28.10 8.79
C ALA A 270 -13.82 -27.72 10.17
N HIS A 271 -15.04 -27.18 10.23
CA HIS A 271 -15.70 -26.83 11.50
C HIS A 271 -16.61 -27.92 12.08
N ARG A 272 -16.68 -29.11 11.49
CA ARG A 272 -17.32 -30.27 12.15
C ARG A 272 -16.34 -30.94 13.13
N LEU A 273 -15.97 -30.21 14.19
CA LEU A 273 -15.44 -30.86 15.39
C LEU A 273 -16.61 -31.54 16.09
N ARG A 274 -16.57 -32.88 16.04
CA ARG A 274 -17.47 -33.79 16.75
C ARG A 274 -17.37 -33.52 18.25
N HIS A 275 -18.44 -33.01 18.84
CA HIS A 275 -18.71 -33.26 20.25
C HIS A 275 -19.33 -34.65 20.35
N THR A 276 -18.52 -35.62 20.76
CA THR A 276 -18.95 -36.92 21.30
C THR A 276 -18.11 -37.19 22.53
#